data_AF-A0A938CZA7-F1
#
_entry.id   AF-A0A938CZA7-F1
#
_cell.length_a   1.000
_cell.length_b   1.000
_cell.length_c   1.000
_cell.angle_alpha   90.00
_cell.angle_beta   90.00
_cell.angle_gamma   90.00
#
_symmetry.space_group_name_H-M   'P 1'
#
loop_
_entity.id
_entity.type
_entity.pdbx_description
1 polymer ?
#
loop_
_entity_poly.entity_id
_entity_poly.type
_entity_poly.pdbx_seq_one_letter_code
_entity_poly.pdbx_strand_id
1 'polypeptide(L)'
;MKAMPIRRFEDGGFLLLLLVITLAFAWLITPFFGAIVWGVIVTILFRPVYLRLERALGGRPNTAAALSVLLIIALVVVPALLLGFSLVQEAANL
;
A
#
# COMPACT_ATOMS: atom_id res chain seq x y z
N MET A 1 -23.65 31.71 20.17
CA MET A 1 -23.88 30.69 19.13
C MET A 1 -23.82 31.39 17.77
N LYS A 2 -22.62 31.47 17.16
CA LYS A 2 -22.37 32.25 15.94
C LYS A 2 -22.55 31.31 14.74
N ALA A 3 -23.62 31.49 13.97
CA ALA A 3 -23.86 30.73 12.76
C ALA A 3 -22.70 30.93 11.78
N MET A 4 -22.09 29.84 11.31
CA MET A 4 -21.08 29.91 10.26
C MET A 4 -21.76 30.27 8.93
N PRO A 5 -21.36 31.35 8.25
CA PRO A 5 -21.92 31.70 6.95
C PRO A 5 -21.42 30.72 5.87
N ILE A 6 -22.34 30.02 5.21
CA ILE A 6 -22.08 29.11 4.07
C ILE A 6 -21.80 29.96 2.82
N ARG A 7 -20.59 29.84 2.25
CA ARG A 7 -20.07 30.64 1.13
C ARG A 7 -20.60 30.17 -0.23
N ARG A 8 -21.86 30.50 -0.48
CA ARG A 8 -22.72 30.05 -1.59
C ARG A 8 -22.25 30.18 -3.06
N PHE A 9 -21.06 30.70 -3.38
CA PHE A 9 -20.55 30.79 -4.77
C PHE A 9 -19.06 30.49 -4.94
N GLU A 10 -18.31 30.26 -3.86
CA GLU A 10 -16.96 29.68 -3.92
C GLU A 10 -17.03 28.13 -3.82
N ASP A 11 -18.15 27.61 -3.28
CA ASP A 11 -18.35 26.19 -3.06
C ASP A 11 -18.58 25.39 -4.36
N GLY A 12 -19.24 25.97 -5.38
CA GLY A 12 -19.59 25.24 -6.61
C GLY A 12 -18.37 24.90 -7.49
N GLY A 13 -17.48 25.88 -7.69
CA GLY A 13 -16.21 25.68 -8.40
C GLY A 13 -15.26 24.77 -7.62
N PHE A 14 -15.21 24.94 -6.29
CA PHE A 14 -14.44 24.07 -5.41
C PHE A 14 -14.97 22.62 -5.41
N LEU A 15 -16.29 22.41 -5.34
CA LEU A 15 -16.94 21.10 -5.42
C LEU A 15 -16.72 20.44 -6.78
N LEU A 16 -16.81 21.20 -7.87
CA LEU A 16 -16.54 20.69 -9.22
C LEU A 16 -15.06 20.29 -9.36
N LEU A 17 -14.14 21.14 -8.89
CA LEU A 17 -12.72 20.84 -8.87
C LEU A 17 -12.42 19.61 -8.01
N LEU A 18 -13.01 19.52 -6.82
CA LEU A 18 -12.90 18.37 -5.92
C LEU A 18 -13.38 17.10 -6.61
N LEU A 19 -14.55 17.14 -7.25
CA LEU A 19 -15.12 16.01 -7.97
C LEU A 19 -14.21 15.56 -9.12
N VAL A 20 -13.72 16.50 -9.93
CA VAL A 20 -12.76 16.21 -11.01
C VAL A 20 -11.48 15.58 -10.47
N ILE A 21 -10.90 16.14 -9.41
CA ILE A 21 -9.69 15.60 -8.77
C ILE A 21 -9.96 14.21 -8.18
N THR A 22 -11.08 14.01 -7.50
CA THR A 22 -11.45 12.70 -6.93
C THR A 22 -11.62 11.66 -8.04
N LEU A 23 -12.28 11.98 -9.15
CA LEU A 23 -12.40 11.06 -10.30
C LEU A 23 -11.03 10.78 -10.94
N ALA A 24 -10.18 11.81 -11.10
CA ALA A 24 -8.83 11.64 -11.62
C ALA A 24 -7.99 10.73 -10.72
N PHE A 25 -8.08 10.88 -9.40
CA PHE A 25 -7.43 9.99 -8.42
C PHE A 25 -8.00 8.57 -8.48
N ALA A 26 -9.31 8.41 -8.59
CA ALA A 26 -9.93 7.09 -8.72
C ALA A 26 -9.40 6.38 -9.98
N TRP A 27 -9.34 7.09 -11.11
CA TRP A 27 -8.78 6.57 -12.35
C TRP A 27 -7.29 6.23 -12.21
N LEU A 28 -6.51 7.10 -11.53
CA LEU A 28 -5.11 6.84 -11.25
C LEU A 28 -4.93 5.57 -10.40
N ILE A 29 -5.80 5.32 -9.40
CA ILE A 29 -5.73 4.17 -8.50
C ILE A 29 -6.13 2.86 -9.20
N THR A 30 -7.05 2.88 -10.17
CA THR A 30 -7.53 1.68 -10.87
C THR A 30 -6.43 0.69 -11.27
N PRO A 31 -5.34 1.09 -11.97
CA PRO A 31 -4.24 0.17 -12.30
C PRO A 31 -3.42 -0.30 -11.10
N PHE A 32 -3.39 0.45 -10.00
CA PHE A 32 -2.64 0.11 -8.78
C PHE A 32 -3.49 -0.60 -7.72
N PHE A 33 -4.80 -0.75 -7.93
CA PHE A 33 -5.69 -1.33 -6.94
C PHE A 33 -5.24 -2.72 -6.51
N GLY A 34 -4.77 -3.54 -7.47
CA GLY A 34 -4.18 -4.84 -7.18
C GLY A 34 -2.96 -4.74 -6.25
N ALA A 35 -2.01 -3.85 -6.53
CA ALA A 35 -0.82 -3.65 -5.71
C ALA A 35 -1.17 -3.18 -4.28
N ILE A 36 -2.14 -2.27 -4.14
CA ILE A 36 -2.61 -1.79 -2.83
C ILE A 36 -3.23 -2.94 -2.03
N VAL A 37 -4.15 -3.71 -2.63
CA VAL A 37 -4.79 -4.85 -1.99
C VAL A 37 -3.77 -5.88 -1.55
N TRP A 38 -2.82 -6.23 -2.44
CA TRP A 38 -1.74 -7.16 -2.10
C TRP A 38 -0.86 -6.64 -0.96
N GLY A 39 -0.53 -5.35 -0.93
CA GLY A 39 0.21 -4.74 0.18
C GLY A 39 -0.54 -4.82 1.52
N VAL A 40 -1.85 -4.58 1.52
CA VAL A 40 -2.70 -4.71 2.71
C VAL A 40 -2.79 -6.16 3.17
N ILE A 41 -3.00 -7.11 2.27
CA ILE A 41 -3.06 -8.55 2.57
C ILE A 41 -1.76 -9.01 3.23
N VAL A 42 -0.60 -8.69 2.62
CA VAL A 42 0.72 -9.03 3.18
C VAL A 42 0.89 -8.39 4.55
N THR A 43 0.52 -7.12 4.72
CA THR A 43 0.60 -6.43 6.01
C THR A 43 -0.23 -7.14 7.08
N ILE A 44 -1.48 -7.51 6.78
CA ILE A 44 -2.36 -8.23 7.70
C ILE A 44 -1.77 -9.59 8.07
N LEU A 45 -1.26 -10.33 7.07
CA LEU A 45 -0.68 -11.66 7.25
C LEU A 45 0.61 -11.62 8.10
N PHE A 46 1.45 -10.61 7.91
CA PHE A 46 2.72 -10.45 8.61
C PHE A 46 2.63 -9.63 9.89
N ARG A 47 1.48 -9.03 10.21
CA ARG A 47 1.23 -8.37 11.49
C ARG A 47 1.63 -9.19 12.73
N PRO A 48 1.31 -10.49 12.86
CA PRO A 48 1.78 -11.29 14.00
C PRO A 48 3.30 -11.44 14.06
N VAL A 49 3.99 -11.47 12.90
CA VAL A 49 5.46 -11.52 12.83
C VAL A 49 6.04 -10.19 13.33
N TYR A 50 5.52 -9.07 12.84
CA TYR A 50 5.92 -7.74 13.31
C TYR A 50 5.76 -7.59 14.83
N LEU A 51 4.62 -7.99 15.39
CA LEU A 51 4.37 -7.91 16.84
C LEU A 51 5.29 -8.81 17.67
N ARG A 52 5.63 -10.01 17.17
CA ARG A 52 6.61 -10.89 17.83
C ARG A 52 8.00 -10.28 17.83
N LEU A 53 8.39 -9.66 16.71
CA LEU A 53 9.68 -9.03 16.52
C LEU A 53 9.82 -7.77 17.38
N GLU A 54 8.77 -6.95 17.45
CA GLU A 54 8.70 -5.77 18.31
C GLU A 54 8.86 -6.13 19.79
N ARG A 55 8.20 -7.20 20.24
CA ARG A 55 8.36 -7.73 21.60
C ARG A 55 9.78 -8.26 21.84
N ALA A 56 10.36 -8.98 20.89
CA ALA A 56 11.73 -9.50 21.00
C ALA A 56 12.78 -8.38 21.01
N LEU A 57 12.52 -7.27 20.32
CA LEU A 57 13.41 -6.09 20.23
C LEU A 57 13.22 -5.08 21.37
N GLY A 58 12.48 -5.45 22.42
CA GLY A 58 12.30 -4.60 23.60
C GLY A 58 11.45 -3.35 23.35
N GLY A 59 10.47 -3.42 22.42
CA GLY A 59 9.54 -2.32 22.15
C GLY A 59 10.12 -1.19 21.28
N ARG A 60 11.12 -1.49 20.43
CA ARG A 60 11.66 -0.55 19.44
C ARG A 60 10.92 -0.72 18.10
N PRO A 61 9.87 0.07 17.81
CA PRO A 61 8.99 -0.16 16.67
C PRO A 61 9.70 0.04 15.32
N ASN A 62 10.61 1.00 15.22
CA ASN A 62 11.28 1.31 13.95
C ASN A 62 12.20 0.17 13.48
N THR A 63 12.95 -0.44 14.41
CA THR A 63 13.79 -1.60 14.09
C THR A 63 12.96 -2.84 13.78
N ALA A 64 11.82 -3.03 14.47
CA ALA A 64 10.91 -4.13 14.18
C ALA A 64 10.26 -3.98 12.81
N ALA A 65 9.92 -2.76 12.40
CA ALA A 65 9.37 -2.46 11.08
C ALA A 65 10.39 -2.78 9.98
N ALA A 66 11.60 -2.23 10.10
CA ALA A 66 12.67 -2.45 9.13
C ALA A 66 13.00 -3.94 8.97
N LEU A 67 13.11 -4.68 10.07
CA LEU A 67 13.42 -6.10 10.04
C LEU A 67 12.24 -6.93 9.49
N SER A 68 10.99 -6.56 9.77
CA SER A 68 9.81 -7.21 9.19
C SER A 68 9.75 -7.01 7.67
N VAL A 69 10.04 -5.80 7.19
CA VAL A 69 10.09 -5.49 5.75
C VAL A 69 11.21 -6.29 5.08
N LEU A 70 12.41 -6.32 5.66
CA LEU A 70 13.53 -7.14 5.19
C LEU A 70 13.16 -8.63 5.09
N LEU A 71 12.48 -9.15 6.11
CA LEU A 71 12.06 -10.54 6.17
C LEU A 71 11.01 -10.86 5.09
N ILE A 72 10.04 -9.97 4.86
CA ILE A 72 9.07 -10.10 3.76
C ILE A 72 9.78 -10.11 2.40
N ILE A 73 10.72 -9.19 2.18
CA ILE A 73 11.48 -9.12 0.92
C ILE A 73 12.26 -10.42 0.70
N ALA A 74 13.00 -10.89 1.71
CA ALA A 74 13.83 -12.07 1.60
C ALA A 74 13.04 -13.37 1.43
N LEU A 75 11.90 -13.53 2.11
CA LEU A 75 11.11 -14.77 2.10
C LEU A 75 10.02 -14.83 1.04
N VAL A 76 9.54 -13.69 0.54
CA VAL A 76 8.40 -13.64 -0.40
C VAL A 76 8.82 -13.03 -1.73
N VAL A 77 9.40 -11.82 -1.71
CA VAL A 77 9.71 -11.07 -2.94
C VAL A 77 10.84 -11.73 -3.72
N VAL A 78 11.96 -12.06 -3.05
CA VAL A 78 13.12 -12.69 -3.72
C VAL A 78 12.75 -14.05 -4.32
N PRO A 79 12.12 -14.99 -3.60
CA PRO A 79 11.72 -16.27 -4.19
C PRO A 79 10.72 -16.11 -5.34
N ALA A 80 9.75 -15.21 -5.20
CA ALA A 80 8.77 -14.95 -6.27
C ALA A 80 9.44 -14.43 -7.55
N LEU A 81 10.45 -13.55 -7.42
CA LEU A 81 11.22 -13.05 -8.56
C LEU A 81 12.05 -14.15 -9.20
N LEU A 82 12.76 -14.95 -8.40
CA LEU A 82 13.55 -16.08 -8.92
C LEU A 82 12.68 -17.06 -9.68
N LEU A 83 11.54 -17.46 -9.10
CA LEU A 83 10.56 -18.32 -9.76
C LEU A 83 9.99 -17.66 -11.01
N GLY A 84 9.66 -16.37 -10.96
CA GLY A 84 9.16 -15.62 -12.11
C GLY A 84 10.18 -15.60 -13.26
N PHE A 85 11.46 -15.38 -12.96
CA PHE A 85 12.53 -15.44 -13.97
C PHE A 85 12.69 -16.85 -14.53
N SER A 86 12.67 -17.89 -13.70
CA SER A 86 12.72 -19.28 -14.18
C SER A 86 11.56 -19.61 -15.11
N LEU A 87 10.34 -19.15 -14.79
CA LEU A 87 9.15 -19.37 -15.62
C LEU A 87 9.24 -18.62 -16.96
N VAL A 88 9.69 -17.35 -16.94
CA VAL A 88 9.88 -16.57 -18.17
C VAL A 88 10.97 -17.20 -19.05
N GLN A 89 12.05 -17.68 -18.44
CA GLN A 89 13.13 -18.35 -19.16
C GLN A 89 12.66 -19.66 -19.81
N GLU A 90 11.85 -20.44 -19.11
CA GLU A 90 11.23 -21.65 -19.68
C GLU A 90 10.29 -21.30 -20.84
N ALA A 91 9.43 -20.29 -20.65
CA ALA A 91 8.50 -19.84 -21.69
C ALA A 91 9.20 -19.24 -22.93
N ALA A 92 10.39 -18.67 -22.77
CA ALA A 92 11.19 -18.14 -23.87
C ALA A 92 12.04 -19.20 -24.59
N ASN A 93 12.22 -20.37 -23.96
CA ASN A 93 12.92 -21.53 -24.53
C ASN A 93 11.97 -22.52 -25.25
N LEU A 94 10.66 -22.29 -25.17
CA LEU A 94 9.61 -22.99 -25.93
C LEU A 94 9.23 -22.18 -27.18
#